data_AF-F0VL99-F1
#
_entry.id   AF-F0VL99-F1
#
_cell.length_a   1.000
_cell.length_b   1.000
_cell.length_c   1.000
_cell.angle_alpha   90.00
_cell.angle_beta   90.00
_cell.angle_gamma   90.00
#
_symmetry.space_group_name_H-M   'P 1'
#
loop_
_entity.id
_entity.type
_entity.pdbx_description
1 polymer ?
#
loop_
_entity_poly.entity_id
_entity_poly.type
_entity_poly.pdbx_seq_one_letter_code
_entity_poly.pdbx_strand_id
1 'polypeptide(L)'
;MSPVCLSAETVRIIAAIAVALICVAAYPSDGAKAALALVEQGQTSVTTVKTCKAGTHSIELSLEPNMHSVSFKCGDTNDGKLEPSTTEYFTGDDVSQQKQNLTTAFADATLDAEGENGNKAYKLSIGRETRTAEKDLYYTCTFTNTNAVLGERRDGENPQETKCKVKITVKPFPQSQQGTNDEQGDQPNDEQGDQPNDEQQAGPIECTDADTTKETSASAESPLSFKCGAGMSLRPTNLTDVFDDQDGKCAAEVALQTLVDATLTKTETEATQKGQPVYQLAVKTAPPEDTALCYKCVPSSSSDTETEIQSEGESSAKECLLKISVKGSASSAFSPTWGPAHGAAAFFVAAQLLRGMVDA
;
A
#
# COMPACT_ATOMS: atom_id res chain seq x y z
N MET A 1 13.20 -51.57 44.15
CA MET A 1 14.07 -51.27 45.32
C MET A 1 13.98 -49.78 45.58
N SER A 2 13.80 -49.47 46.85
CA SER A 2 13.35 -48.22 47.44
C SER A 2 14.20 -46.98 47.11
N PRO A 3 13.60 -45.77 47.21
CA PRO A 3 14.30 -44.50 47.12
C PRO A 3 15.08 -44.22 48.40
N VAL A 4 16.21 -43.52 48.30
CA VAL A 4 16.88 -42.92 49.45
C VAL A 4 16.70 -41.40 49.35
N CYS A 5 15.96 -40.87 50.32
CA CYS A 5 15.79 -39.45 50.59
C CYS A 5 17.10 -38.82 51.04
N LEU A 6 17.41 -37.60 50.61
CA LEU A 6 18.19 -36.67 51.41
C LEU A 6 17.39 -35.39 51.65
N SER A 7 17.33 -35.03 52.93
CA SER A 7 16.59 -33.95 53.55
C SER A 7 17.36 -32.62 53.54
N ALA A 8 16.58 -31.55 53.37
CA ALA A 8 16.49 -30.31 54.14
C ALA A 8 17.74 -29.63 54.78
N GLU A 9 17.73 -28.31 54.57
CA GLU A 9 18.24 -27.19 55.39
C GLU A 9 19.75 -26.85 55.37
N THR A 10 20.13 -25.75 54.71
CA THR A 10 20.21 -24.36 55.22
C THR A 10 21.46 -24.13 56.09
N VAL A 11 22.39 -23.30 55.61
CA VAL A 11 22.89 -22.07 56.27
C VAL A 11 24.17 -21.58 55.56
N ARG A 12 24.16 -20.26 55.34
CA ARG A 12 25.12 -19.33 54.76
C ARG A 12 26.58 -19.47 55.27
N ILE A 13 27.56 -19.02 54.48
CA ILE A 13 28.47 -17.88 54.77
C ILE A 13 29.68 -17.89 53.81
N ILE A 14 29.77 -16.79 53.02
CA ILE A 14 30.92 -15.93 52.72
C ILE A 14 32.35 -16.53 52.83
N ALA A 15 33.11 -16.51 51.73
CA ALA A 15 34.35 -15.70 51.59
C ALA A 15 35.29 -16.25 50.51
N ALA A 16 35.84 -15.31 49.75
CA ALA A 16 36.89 -15.43 48.75
C ALA A 16 38.13 -16.25 49.19
N ILE A 17 38.84 -16.84 48.21
CA ILE A 17 40.19 -16.42 47.79
C ILE A 17 40.73 -17.41 46.74
N ALA A 18 41.37 -16.82 45.73
CA ALA A 18 41.93 -17.40 44.54
C ALA A 18 43.02 -18.47 44.76
N VAL A 19 43.10 -19.44 43.85
CA VAL A 19 44.37 -19.99 43.34
C VAL A 19 44.21 -20.36 41.87
N ALA A 20 45.01 -19.69 41.03
CA ALA A 20 45.24 -20.02 39.64
C ALA A 20 46.16 -21.24 39.53
N LEU A 21 45.91 -22.17 38.61
CA LEU A 21 46.97 -22.92 37.92
C LEU A 21 46.45 -23.76 36.73
N ILE A 22 46.67 -23.20 35.54
CA ILE A 22 47.29 -23.81 34.36
C ILE A 22 46.88 -25.27 34.04
N CYS A 23 46.16 -25.45 32.93
CA CYS A 23 46.39 -26.57 32.02
C CYS A 23 46.40 -26.10 30.57
N VAL A 24 47.34 -26.70 29.86
CA VAL A 24 47.95 -26.30 28.61
C VAL A 24 47.03 -26.55 27.41
N ALA A 25 47.25 -25.73 26.39
CA ALA A 25 46.65 -25.76 25.07
C ALA A 25 46.58 -27.16 24.42
N ALA A 26 45.43 -27.44 23.83
CA ALA A 26 45.33 -28.23 22.61
C ALA A 26 44.35 -27.47 21.69
N TYR A 27 44.87 -26.94 20.59
CA TYR A 27 44.09 -26.43 19.47
C TYR A 27 43.60 -27.64 18.64
N PRO A 28 42.29 -27.81 18.41
CA PRO A 28 41.77 -28.37 17.19
C PRO A 28 41.31 -27.25 16.25
N SER A 29 41.69 -27.44 15.00
CA SER A 29 41.48 -26.64 13.80
C SER A 29 40.01 -26.27 13.53
N ASP A 30 39.90 -25.16 12.78
CA ASP A 30 38.75 -24.60 12.08
C ASP A 30 37.63 -25.55 11.69
N GLY A 31 36.40 -25.03 11.81
CA GLY A 31 35.28 -25.45 10.97
C GLY A 31 34.06 -25.98 11.70
N ALA A 32 33.44 -25.17 12.57
CA ALA A 32 31.97 -25.17 12.79
C ALA A 32 31.59 -24.21 13.93
N LYS A 33 31.23 -22.96 13.59
CA LYS A 33 30.30 -22.12 14.37
C LYS A 33 29.96 -20.84 13.60
N ALA A 34 28.82 -20.86 12.92
CA ALA A 34 27.99 -19.69 12.61
C ALA A 34 26.65 -20.19 12.05
N ALA A 35 25.82 -20.75 12.93
CA ALA A 35 24.40 -20.95 12.66
C ALA A 35 23.67 -20.30 13.83
N LEU A 36 23.30 -19.03 13.66
CA LEU A 36 22.19 -18.30 14.28
C LEU A 36 22.40 -16.79 14.06
N ALA A 37 21.32 -16.13 13.65
CA ALA A 37 21.14 -14.69 13.42
C ALA A 37 21.66 -14.12 12.07
N LEU A 38 20.77 -14.12 11.06
CA LEU A 38 20.66 -13.14 9.97
C LEU A 38 19.35 -13.41 9.19
N VAL A 39 18.21 -13.16 9.83
CA VAL A 39 16.91 -12.98 9.16
C VAL A 39 16.23 -11.83 9.88
N GLU A 40 16.59 -10.59 9.56
CA GLU A 40 15.78 -9.40 9.85
C GLU A 40 16.47 -8.15 9.26
N GLN A 41 16.30 -7.92 7.96
CA GLN A 41 16.45 -6.58 7.36
C GLN A 41 15.60 -6.47 6.08
N GLY A 42 14.73 -5.46 6.04
CA GLY A 42 14.32 -4.80 4.81
C GLY A 42 12.97 -5.23 4.24
N GLN A 43 11.92 -4.46 4.51
CA GLN A 43 10.79 -4.37 3.59
C GLN A 43 11.19 -3.48 2.41
N THR A 44 12.11 -4.01 1.61
CA THR A 44 12.22 -3.68 0.19
C THR A 44 10.96 -4.24 -0.45
N SER A 45 10.14 -3.42 -1.09
CA SER A 45 9.27 -3.94 -2.14
C SER A 45 10.22 -4.52 -3.18
N VAL A 46 10.49 -5.83 -3.10
CA VAL A 46 11.33 -6.55 -4.05
C VAL A 46 10.56 -6.55 -5.36
N THR A 47 10.72 -5.48 -6.14
CA THR A 47 10.29 -5.45 -7.53
C THR A 47 11.10 -6.54 -8.22
N THR A 48 10.47 -7.68 -8.44
CA THR A 48 11.12 -8.83 -9.04
C THR A 48 11.53 -8.44 -10.47
N VAL A 49 12.82 -8.18 -10.67
CA VAL A 49 13.35 -7.78 -11.97
C VAL A 49 13.23 -8.98 -12.92
N LYS A 50 12.33 -8.89 -13.90
CA LYS A 50 12.18 -9.95 -14.91
C LYS A 50 13.29 -9.83 -15.95
N THR A 51 13.80 -10.97 -16.42
CA THR A 51 14.89 -11.00 -17.41
C THR A 51 14.38 -11.64 -18.70
N CYS A 52 14.46 -10.90 -19.80
CA CYS A 52 14.25 -11.41 -21.16
C CYS A 52 15.52 -12.14 -21.58
N LYS A 53 15.45 -13.41 -21.97
CA LYS A 53 16.63 -14.23 -22.32
C LYS A 53 16.61 -14.64 -23.79
N ALA A 54 17.77 -14.96 -24.33
CA ALA A 54 17.87 -15.58 -25.65
C ALA A 54 17.05 -16.88 -25.70
N GLY A 55 16.18 -17.02 -26.70
CA GLY A 55 15.26 -18.15 -26.85
C GLY A 55 13.94 -18.02 -26.08
N THR A 56 13.78 -17.02 -25.21
CA THR A 56 12.47 -16.69 -24.63
C THR A 56 11.67 -15.86 -25.62
N HIS A 57 10.43 -16.24 -25.89
CA HIS A 57 9.58 -15.53 -26.86
C HIS A 57 9.08 -14.17 -26.34
N SER A 58 8.63 -14.10 -25.09
CA SER A 58 8.11 -12.87 -24.49
C SER A 58 8.17 -12.88 -22.96
N ILE A 59 8.27 -11.71 -22.34
CA ILE A 59 8.00 -11.46 -20.93
C ILE A 59 6.92 -10.39 -20.79
N GLU A 60 6.06 -10.57 -19.79
CA GLU A 60 4.97 -9.64 -19.49
C GLU A 60 5.16 -9.00 -18.12
N LEU A 61 4.97 -7.69 -18.07
CA LEU A 61 5.09 -6.84 -16.88
C LEU A 61 3.83 -5.98 -16.79
N SER A 62 3.40 -5.68 -15.57
CA SER A 62 2.30 -4.77 -15.33
C SER A 62 2.77 -3.66 -14.39
N LEU A 63 2.55 -2.41 -14.78
CA LEU A 63 2.75 -1.24 -13.95
C LEU A 63 1.38 -0.85 -13.38
N GLU A 64 1.08 -1.41 -12.21
CA GLU A 64 -0.18 -1.22 -11.49
C GLU A 64 -0.37 0.24 -11.03
N PRO A 65 -1.61 0.68 -10.73
CA PRO A 65 -1.91 2.06 -10.35
C PRO A 65 -1.07 2.58 -9.17
N ASN A 66 -0.71 1.70 -8.24
CA ASN A 66 0.07 2.04 -7.04
C ASN A 66 1.58 1.95 -7.22
N MET A 67 2.04 1.37 -8.33
CA MET A 67 3.45 1.23 -8.63
C MET A 67 3.93 2.45 -9.42
N HIS A 68 5.06 3.03 -9.04
CA HIS A 68 5.67 4.13 -9.80
C HIS A 68 6.64 3.66 -10.87
N SER A 69 7.17 2.45 -10.72
CA SER A 69 8.14 1.90 -11.65
C SER A 69 8.08 0.37 -11.76
N VAL A 70 8.50 -0.14 -12.91
CA VAL A 70 8.78 -1.57 -13.16
C VAL A 70 10.18 -1.72 -13.75
N SER A 71 10.83 -2.85 -13.50
CA SER A 71 12.20 -3.09 -13.94
C SER A 71 12.34 -4.42 -14.68
N PHE A 72 13.13 -4.43 -15.74
CA PHE A 72 13.44 -5.63 -16.52
C PHE A 72 14.87 -5.61 -17.07
N LYS A 73 15.36 -6.76 -17.55
CA LYS A 73 16.70 -6.92 -18.13
C LYS A 73 16.64 -7.54 -19.52
N CYS A 74 17.58 -7.15 -20.38
CA CYS A 74 17.82 -7.81 -21.67
C CYS A 74 19.05 -8.73 -21.56
N GLY A 75 18.81 -9.97 -21.12
CA GLY A 75 19.83 -11.00 -20.92
C GLY A 75 20.40 -11.05 -19.51
N ASP A 76 21.03 -12.18 -19.20
CA ASP A 76 21.75 -12.37 -17.93
C ASP A 76 23.20 -11.84 -18.03
N THR A 77 23.76 -11.74 -19.25
CA THR A 77 25.19 -11.50 -19.51
C THR A 77 25.46 -10.45 -20.60
N ASN A 78 24.53 -9.52 -20.88
CA ASN A 78 24.70 -8.31 -21.75
C ASN A 78 24.77 -8.54 -23.23
N ASP A 79 24.34 -9.71 -23.61
CA ASP A 79 24.13 -10.11 -24.98
C ASP A 79 22.87 -9.47 -25.58
N GLY A 80 21.97 -8.92 -24.75
CA GLY A 80 20.72 -8.31 -25.18
C GLY A 80 20.80 -6.80 -25.41
N LYS A 81 20.49 -6.35 -26.63
CA LYS A 81 20.28 -4.94 -26.98
C LYS A 81 18.78 -4.61 -26.93
N LEU A 82 18.42 -3.56 -26.20
CA LEU A 82 17.04 -3.06 -26.17
C LEU A 82 16.72 -2.27 -27.45
N GLU A 83 15.58 -2.59 -28.06
CA GLU A 83 14.98 -1.83 -29.15
C GLU A 83 13.51 -1.48 -28.82
N PRO A 84 13.03 -0.25 -29.13
CA PRO A 84 13.68 0.75 -29.96
C PRO A 84 14.79 1.54 -29.23
N SER A 85 14.45 2.39 -28.27
CA SER A 85 15.40 3.15 -27.46
C SER A 85 14.78 3.43 -26.10
N THR A 86 15.48 4.11 -25.19
CA THR A 86 14.94 4.46 -23.87
C THR A 86 13.90 5.58 -23.91
N THR A 87 13.73 6.28 -25.02
CA THR A 87 12.78 7.39 -25.16
C THR A 87 11.55 7.04 -25.99
N GLU A 88 11.50 5.82 -26.53
CA GLU A 88 10.49 5.37 -27.48
C GLU A 88 9.98 3.97 -27.10
N TYR A 89 8.82 3.60 -27.62
CA TYR A 89 8.26 2.26 -27.51
C TYR A 89 7.50 1.90 -28.80
N PHE A 90 7.23 0.62 -29.02
CA PHE A 90 6.36 0.16 -30.11
C PHE A 90 4.91 0.08 -29.63
N THR A 91 3.96 0.53 -30.46
CA THR A 91 2.53 0.56 -30.11
C THR A 91 1.80 -0.79 -30.27
N GLY A 92 2.50 -1.85 -30.65
CA GLY A 92 1.94 -3.20 -30.68
C GLY A 92 2.99 -4.29 -30.79
N ASP A 93 2.51 -5.53 -30.83
CA ASP A 93 3.32 -6.74 -30.62
C ASP A 93 4.35 -7.01 -31.74
N ASP A 94 4.14 -6.46 -32.93
CA ASP A 94 5.09 -6.62 -34.05
C ASP A 94 6.14 -5.51 -34.02
N VAL A 95 7.41 -5.90 -34.03
CA VAL A 95 8.60 -5.01 -34.01
C VAL A 95 8.70 -4.12 -35.25
N SER A 96 7.87 -4.38 -36.26
CA SER A 96 7.72 -3.60 -37.48
C SER A 96 6.69 -2.45 -37.34
N GLN A 97 6.08 -2.29 -36.15
CA GLN A 97 5.07 -1.27 -35.91
C GLN A 97 5.65 0.11 -35.62
N GLN A 98 4.75 1.10 -35.62
CA GLN A 98 5.03 2.49 -35.41
C GLN A 98 5.67 2.72 -34.04
N LYS A 99 6.80 3.44 -34.03
CA LYS A 99 7.44 3.92 -32.81
C LYS A 99 6.71 5.15 -32.30
N GLN A 100 6.49 5.22 -31.01
CA GLN A 100 5.94 6.40 -30.35
C GLN A 100 6.87 6.84 -29.21
N ASN A 101 6.98 8.15 -29.03
CA ASN A 101 7.77 8.71 -27.95
C ASN A 101 7.07 8.48 -26.60
N LEU A 102 7.85 8.09 -25.59
CA LEU A 102 7.36 7.77 -24.26
C LEU A 102 6.74 8.99 -23.57
N THR A 103 7.36 10.17 -23.67
CA THR A 103 6.86 11.40 -23.03
C THR A 103 5.60 11.95 -23.71
N THR A 104 5.40 11.63 -24.99
CA THR A 104 4.14 11.95 -25.69
C THR A 104 2.98 11.09 -25.18
N ALA A 105 3.26 9.84 -24.79
CA ALA A 105 2.24 8.94 -24.24
C ALA A 105 1.96 9.22 -22.76
N PHE A 106 2.99 9.63 -22.01
CA PHE A 106 2.96 9.93 -20.58
C PHE A 106 3.97 11.04 -20.27
N ALA A 107 3.50 12.24 -19.93
CA ALA A 107 4.33 13.45 -19.91
C ALA A 107 5.62 13.36 -19.06
N ASP A 108 5.61 12.56 -18.01
CA ASP A 108 6.69 12.42 -17.02
C ASP A 108 7.39 11.06 -17.06
N ALA A 109 7.15 10.26 -18.10
CA ALA A 109 7.72 8.93 -18.17
C ALA A 109 9.20 8.91 -18.54
N THR A 110 9.96 8.05 -17.85
CA THR A 110 11.39 7.79 -18.10
C THR A 110 11.66 6.29 -18.19
N LEU A 111 12.63 5.90 -19.01
CA LEU A 111 13.18 4.54 -19.00
C LEU A 111 14.69 4.64 -18.80
N ASP A 112 15.12 4.41 -17.56
CA ASP A 112 16.50 4.57 -17.16
C ASP A 112 17.25 3.24 -17.26
N ALA A 113 18.45 3.26 -17.83
CA ALA A 113 19.34 2.10 -17.86
C ALA A 113 20.26 2.16 -16.64
N GLU A 114 20.02 1.29 -15.66
CA GLU A 114 20.79 1.17 -14.43
C GLU A 114 21.77 -0.01 -14.54
N GLY A 115 23.00 0.18 -14.03
CA GLY A 115 24.03 -0.87 -13.95
C GLY A 115 25.26 -0.65 -14.84
N GLU A 116 26.43 -1.02 -14.32
CA GLU A 116 27.73 -0.96 -15.00
C GLU A 116 28.22 -2.35 -15.45
N ASN A 117 29.18 -2.37 -16.38
CA ASN A 117 29.89 -3.58 -16.83
C ASN A 117 28.98 -4.70 -17.31
N GLY A 118 27.85 -4.28 -17.86
CA GLY A 118 26.92 -5.22 -18.36
C GLY A 118 26.23 -6.02 -17.23
N ASN A 119 25.27 -5.38 -16.61
CA ASN A 119 24.06 -6.08 -16.17
C ASN A 119 22.96 -5.04 -16.22
N LYS A 120 22.70 -4.52 -17.43
CA LYS A 120 21.84 -3.36 -17.60
C LYS A 120 20.40 -3.74 -17.28
N ALA A 121 19.91 -3.20 -16.18
CA ALA A 121 18.50 -3.21 -15.85
C ALA A 121 17.87 -1.94 -16.42
N TYR A 122 16.70 -2.10 -17.04
CA TYR A 122 15.90 -1.00 -17.52
C TYR A 122 14.78 -0.77 -16.52
N LYS A 123 14.69 0.45 -15.98
CA LYS A 123 13.65 0.86 -15.04
C LYS A 123 12.73 1.87 -15.71
N LEU A 124 11.51 1.44 -15.99
CA LEU A 124 10.45 2.30 -16.49
C LEU A 124 9.79 2.99 -15.30
N SER A 125 9.78 4.31 -15.27
CA SER A 125 9.07 5.13 -14.28
C SER A 125 8.03 5.99 -14.99
N ILE A 126 6.80 6.01 -14.48
CA ILE A 126 5.70 6.84 -15.01
C ILE A 126 4.98 7.43 -13.81
N GLY A 127 4.63 8.72 -13.80
CA GLY A 127 3.81 9.25 -12.71
C GLY A 127 2.39 8.73 -12.76
N ARG A 128 1.66 8.92 -11.67
CA ARG A 128 0.27 8.47 -11.58
C ARG A 128 -0.66 9.37 -12.39
N GLU A 129 -0.44 10.69 -12.30
CA GLU A 129 -1.28 11.72 -12.93
C GLU A 129 -1.32 11.63 -14.46
N THR A 130 -0.29 11.04 -15.09
CA THR A 130 -0.21 10.93 -16.54
C THR A 130 -0.86 9.66 -17.09
N ARG A 131 -1.30 8.74 -16.23
CA ARG A 131 -1.90 7.44 -16.59
C ARG A 131 -3.42 7.53 -16.70
N THR A 132 -3.91 8.22 -17.72
CA THR A 132 -5.35 8.42 -17.90
C THR A 132 -6.07 7.23 -18.55
N ALA A 133 -5.33 6.33 -19.21
CA ALA A 133 -5.87 5.15 -19.87
C ALA A 133 -4.88 3.99 -19.80
N GLU A 134 -5.40 2.76 -19.90
CA GLU A 134 -4.56 1.58 -20.06
C GLU A 134 -3.78 1.67 -21.38
N LYS A 135 -2.47 1.41 -21.34
CA LYS A 135 -1.64 1.32 -22.54
C LYS A 135 -0.63 0.19 -22.42
N ASP A 136 -0.46 -0.53 -23.52
CA ASP A 136 0.61 -1.52 -23.64
C ASP A 136 1.82 -0.87 -24.32
N LEU A 137 2.99 -1.05 -23.70
CA LEU A 137 4.28 -0.63 -24.23
C LEU A 137 5.08 -1.88 -24.63
N TYR A 138 5.56 -1.90 -25.87
CA TYR A 138 6.33 -3.02 -26.38
C TYR A 138 7.78 -2.63 -26.62
N TYR A 139 8.68 -3.48 -26.13
CA TYR A 139 10.12 -3.43 -26.40
C TYR A 139 10.59 -4.80 -26.88
N THR A 140 11.78 -4.84 -27.47
CA THR A 140 12.42 -6.08 -27.87
C THR A 140 13.87 -6.09 -27.40
N CYS A 141 14.27 -7.19 -26.77
CA CYS A 141 15.66 -7.50 -26.50
C CYS A 141 16.18 -8.37 -27.65
N THR A 142 17.22 -7.93 -28.34
CA THR A 142 17.86 -8.67 -29.44
C THR A 142 19.19 -9.24 -28.99
N PHE A 143 19.42 -10.52 -29.26
CA PHE A 143 20.62 -11.24 -28.85
C PHE A 143 21.34 -11.80 -30.07
N THR A 144 22.66 -11.56 -30.13
CA THR A 144 23.51 -12.16 -31.17
C THR A 144 24.11 -13.43 -30.63
N ASN A 145 23.71 -14.60 -31.15
CA ASN A 145 24.25 -15.87 -30.67
C ASN A 145 25.68 -16.08 -31.20
N THR A 146 26.67 -15.79 -30.38
CA THR A 146 28.10 -16.01 -30.69
C THR A 146 28.54 -17.47 -30.49
N ASN A 147 27.72 -18.33 -29.88
CA ASN A 147 28.06 -19.73 -29.58
C ASN A 147 27.86 -20.69 -30.77
N ALA A 148 27.34 -20.22 -31.90
CA ALA A 148 27.24 -21.02 -33.13
C ALA A 148 28.60 -21.24 -33.85
N VAL A 149 29.73 -20.87 -33.24
CA VAL A 149 31.05 -20.78 -33.90
C VAL A 149 31.95 -22.01 -33.70
N LEU A 150 31.56 -23.01 -32.90
CA LEU A 150 32.38 -24.23 -32.70
C LEU A 150 31.86 -25.49 -33.42
N GLY A 151 30.77 -25.40 -34.18
CA GLY A 151 30.34 -26.43 -35.13
C GLY A 151 30.66 -25.99 -36.56
N GLU A 152 31.27 -26.86 -37.35
CA GLU A 152 31.72 -26.63 -38.74
C GLU A 152 30.74 -25.80 -39.57
N ARG A 153 31.11 -24.53 -39.82
CA ARG A 153 30.35 -23.58 -40.65
C ARG A 153 30.29 -24.10 -42.10
N ARG A 154 29.08 -24.30 -42.62
CA ARG A 154 28.82 -24.15 -44.06
C ARG A 154 28.77 -22.65 -44.36
N ASP A 155 29.57 -22.21 -45.33
CA ASP A 155 29.62 -20.82 -45.77
C ASP A 155 28.23 -20.35 -46.23
N GLY A 156 27.66 -19.33 -45.58
CA GLY A 156 26.47 -18.61 -46.07
C GLY A 156 25.34 -18.38 -45.07
N GLU A 157 25.36 -18.95 -43.87
CA GLU A 157 24.27 -18.75 -42.89
C GLU A 157 24.51 -17.50 -42.03
N ASN A 158 23.67 -16.48 -42.23
CA ASN A 158 23.67 -15.20 -41.50
C ASN A 158 23.54 -15.47 -39.98
N PRO A 159 24.29 -14.79 -39.09
CA PRO A 159 24.11 -14.94 -37.64
C PRO A 159 22.63 -14.93 -37.24
N GLN A 160 22.18 -16.01 -36.60
CA GLN A 160 20.80 -16.11 -36.11
C GLN A 160 20.62 -15.14 -34.95
N GLU A 161 19.94 -14.03 -35.22
CA GLU A 161 19.48 -13.09 -34.22
C GLU A 161 18.28 -13.70 -33.50
N THR A 162 18.38 -13.86 -32.18
CA THR A 162 17.23 -14.28 -31.36
C THR A 162 16.62 -13.05 -30.70
N LYS A 163 15.29 -13.01 -30.60
CA LYS A 163 14.54 -11.87 -30.07
C LYS A 163 13.67 -12.32 -28.92
N CYS A 164 13.59 -11.48 -27.89
CA CYS A 164 12.68 -11.65 -26.76
C CYS A 164 11.85 -10.38 -26.62
N LYS A 165 10.52 -10.52 -26.63
CA LYS A 165 9.61 -9.39 -26.51
C LYS A 165 9.39 -9.02 -25.04
N VAL A 166 9.26 -7.73 -24.76
CA VAL A 166 8.91 -7.21 -23.44
C VAL A 166 7.61 -6.44 -23.61
N LYS A 167 6.54 -6.96 -23.03
CA LYS A 167 5.24 -6.27 -22.95
C LYS A 167 5.10 -5.67 -21.56
N ILE A 168 4.85 -4.36 -21.50
CA ILE A 168 4.57 -3.65 -20.25
C ILE A 168 3.17 -3.04 -20.34
N THR A 169 2.23 -3.55 -19.56
CA THR A 169 0.88 -2.97 -19.46
C THR A 169 0.90 -1.89 -18.38
N VAL A 170 0.63 -0.65 -18.76
CA VAL A 170 0.49 0.49 -17.85
C VAL A 170 -0.99 0.65 -17.54
N LYS A 171 -1.39 0.38 -16.30
CA LYS A 171 -2.78 0.52 -15.85
C LYS A 171 -3.11 2.00 -15.59
N PRO A 172 -4.35 2.43 -15.89
CA PRO A 172 -4.77 3.79 -15.59
C PRO A 172 -4.77 4.01 -14.07
N PHE A 173 -4.44 5.22 -13.66
CA PHE A 173 -4.66 5.63 -12.28
C PHE A 173 -6.08 6.19 -12.18
N PRO A 174 -6.96 5.62 -11.33
CA PRO A 174 -8.32 6.13 -11.18
C PRO A 174 -8.24 7.54 -10.60
N GLN A 175 -8.52 8.55 -11.43
CA GLN A 175 -8.68 9.91 -10.95
C GLN A 175 -9.98 9.93 -10.13
N SER A 176 -9.86 9.72 -8.82
CA SER A 176 -10.98 9.89 -7.91
C SER A 176 -11.42 11.35 -7.99
N GLN A 177 -12.57 11.57 -8.62
CA GLN A 177 -13.32 12.81 -8.75
C GLN A 177 -12.58 14.07 -8.29
N GLN A 178 -11.83 14.65 -9.23
CA GLN A 178 -11.36 16.01 -9.16
C GLN A 178 -12.61 16.91 -9.18
N GLY A 179 -13.11 17.26 -7.99
CA GLY A 179 -14.22 18.19 -7.82
C GLY A 179 -13.83 19.54 -8.40
N THR A 180 -14.25 19.80 -9.63
CA THR A 180 -14.26 21.14 -10.19
C THR A 180 -15.44 21.88 -9.57
N ASN A 181 -15.18 22.63 -8.50
CA ASN A 181 -15.95 23.84 -8.26
C ASN A 181 -15.53 24.83 -9.35
N ASP A 182 -16.46 25.19 -10.23
CA ASP A 182 -16.77 26.60 -10.55
C ASP A 182 -18.07 26.69 -11.38
N GLU A 183 -19.03 27.41 -10.79
CA GLU A 183 -20.15 28.20 -11.34
C GLU A 183 -21.27 27.55 -12.20
N GLN A 184 -22.35 27.21 -11.49
CA GLN A 184 -23.72 27.76 -11.62
C GLN A 184 -24.38 27.83 -13.01
N GLY A 185 -25.35 26.92 -13.23
CA GLY A 185 -26.42 27.05 -14.20
C GLY A 185 -27.55 26.05 -13.95
N ASP A 186 -28.70 26.56 -13.50
CA ASP A 186 -29.95 25.84 -13.23
C ASP A 186 -30.46 24.96 -14.40
N GLN A 187 -30.77 23.67 -14.15
CA GLN A 187 -32.12 23.06 -14.28
C GLN A 187 -32.09 21.51 -14.17
N PRO A 188 -33.22 20.87 -13.78
CA PRO A 188 -33.30 19.45 -13.40
C PRO A 188 -33.88 18.52 -14.50
N ASN A 189 -33.91 17.22 -14.18
CA ASN A 189 -34.42 16.01 -14.88
C ASN A 189 -33.33 15.13 -15.51
N ASP A 190 -33.27 13.81 -15.41
CA ASP A 190 -34.12 12.77 -14.81
C ASP A 190 -33.25 11.50 -14.57
N GLU A 191 -33.80 10.61 -13.74
CA GLU A 191 -33.40 9.24 -13.38
C GLU A 191 -32.60 8.41 -14.42
N GLN A 192 -31.56 7.68 -13.96
CA GLN A 192 -31.45 6.20 -14.01
C GLN A 192 -30.00 5.70 -13.85
N GLY A 193 -29.79 4.79 -12.89
CA GLY A 193 -28.76 3.75 -12.98
C GLY A 193 -27.76 3.65 -11.83
N ASP A 194 -28.22 3.26 -10.64
CA ASP A 194 -27.37 2.74 -9.56
C ASP A 194 -26.75 1.38 -9.95
N GLN A 195 -25.41 1.30 -9.94
CA GLN A 195 -24.65 0.09 -9.60
C GLN A 195 -23.26 0.52 -9.08
N PRO A 196 -22.87 0.21 -7.82
CA PRO A 196 -21.49 0.31 -7.38
C PRO A 196 -20.80 -1.02 -7.67
N ASN A 197 -19.76 -1.02 -8.50
CA ASN A 197 -18.97 -2.21 -8.78
C ASN A 197 -17.48 -1.91 -8.54
N ASP A 198 -17.07 -2.27 -7.34
CA ASP A 198 -15.82 -2.91 -6.92
C ASP A 198 -14.45 -2.37 -7.36
N GLU A 199 -13.73 -1.96 -6.30
CA GLU A 199 -12.32 -2.29 -6.00
C GLU A 199 -11.26 -1.87 -7.03
N GLN A 200 -10.84 -0.61 -6.97
CA GLN A 200 -9.59 -0.14 -7.60
C GLN A 200 -8.68 0.50 -6.55
N GLN A 201 -7.65 -0.28 -6.19
CA GLN A 201 -6.67 -0.04 -5.15
C GLN A 201 -5.95 1.31 -5.33
N ALA A 202 -6.29 2.29 -4.49
CA ALA A 202 -5.67 3.61 -4.42
C ALA A 202 -4.33 3.55 -3.65
N GLY A 203 -3.44 4.51 -3.90
CA GLY A 203 -2.20 4.65 -3.14
C GLY A 203 -2.48 4.94 -1.66
N PRO A 204 -1.45 4.98 -0.79
CA PRO A 204 -1.68 5.28 0.62
C PRO A 204 -2.34 6.66 0.74
N ILE A 205 -3.47 6.71 1.43
CA ILE A 205 -4.23 7.94 1.65
C ILE A 205 -3.36 8.89 2.46
N GLU A 206 -3.18 10.11 1.96
CA GLU A 206 -2.36 11.11 2.65
C GLU A 206 -3.23 12.13 3.37
N CYS A 207 -2.97 12.32 4.66
CA CYS A 207 -3.55 13.37 5.50
C CYS A 207 -2.61 14.59 5.44
N THR A 208 -2.72 15.43 4.41
CA THR A 208 -1.80 16.57 4.14
C THR A 208 -2.10 17.83 4.94
N ASP A 209 -3.39 18.11 5.15
CA ASP A 209 -3.85 19.40 5.62
C ASP A 209 -4.41 19.29 7.04
N ALA A 210 -3.87 20.12 7.93
CA ALA A 210 -4.51 20.35 9.22
C ALA A 210 -5.94 20.88 9.02
N ASP A 211 -6.85 20.51 9.92
CA ASP A 211 -8.28 20.85 9.89
C ASP A 211 -9.06 20.17 8.74
N THR A 212 -8.62 19.00 8.29
CA THR A 212 -9.35 18.20 7.30
C THR A 212 -9.79 16.86 7.84
N THR A 213 -10.92 16.35 7.32
CA THR A 213 -11.38 14.98 7.59
C THR A 213 -11.30 14.16 6.30
N LYS A 214 -10.74 12.95 6.41
CA LYS A 214 -10.64 11.96 5.34
C LYS A 214 -11.41 10.72 5.76
N GLU A 215 -12.40 10.36 4.96
CA GLU A 215 -13.20 9.16 5.15
C GLU A 215 -12.74 8.06 4.19
N THR A 216 -12.62 6.84 4.68
CA THR A 216 -12.18 5.69 3.88
C THR A 216 -12.72 4.39 4.46
N SER A 217 -12.44 3.27 3.79
CA SER A 217 -12.85 1.95 4.25
C SER A 217 -11.71 0.94 4.19
N ALA A 218 -11.81 -0.08 5.03
CA ALA A 218 -10.90 -1.21 5.06
C ALA A 218 -11.70 -2.51 5.17
N SER A 219 -11.17 -3.60 4.63
CA SER A 219 -11.77 -4.93 4.76
C SER A 219 -10.66 -5.99 4.91
N ALA A 220 -11.06 -7.24 5.15
CA ALA A 220 -10.12 -8.35 5.18
C ALA A 220 -9.46 -8.61 3.81
N GLU A 221 -10.16 -8.26 2.73
CA GLU A 221 -9.69 -8.45 1.34
C GLU A 221 -8.93 -7.22 0.83
N SER A 222 -9.21 -6.04 1.39
CA SER A 222 -8.71 -4.75 0.95
C SER A 222 -8.10 -4.00 2.14
N PRO A 223 -6.82 -4.28 2.49
CA PRO A 223 -6.12 -3.59 3.57
C PRO A 223 -5.91 -2.12 3.22
N LEU A 224 -6.07 -1.24 4.21
CA LEU A 224 -5.95 0.19 4.03
C LEU A 224 -4.52 0.66 4.30
N SER A 225 -3.96 1.46 3.39
CA SER A 225 -2.68 2.15 3.62
C SER A 225 -2.90 3.65 3.70
N PHE A 226 -2.21 4.33 4.61
CA PHE A 226 -2.29 5.77 4.78
C PHE A 226 -0.99 6.36 5.36
N LYS A 227 -0.81 7.67 5.25
CA LYS A 227 0.32 8.40 5.85
C LYS A 227 -0.12 9.78 6.34
N CYS A 228 0.51 10.25 7.42
CA CYS A 228 0.40 11.65 7.83
C CYS A 228 1.32 12.51 6.96
N GLY A 229 0.85 13.70 6.56
CA GLY A 229 1.57 14.66 5.72
C GLY A 229 2.71 15.39 6.46
N ALA A 230 3.57 16.06 5.69
CA ALA A 230 4.92 16.47 6.13
C ALA A 230 4.93 17.20 7.48
N GLY A 231 5.72 16.69 8.44
CA GLY A 231 5.84 17.29 9.77
C GLY A 231 4.68 16.97 10.72
N MET A 232 3.81 16.02 10.37
CA MET A 232 2.76 15.50 11.25
C MET A 232 3.09 14.08 11.74
N SER A 233 2.49 13.73 12.87
CA SER A 233 2.60 12.44 13.56
C SER A 233 1.21 11.84 13.79
N LEU A 234 1.13 10.51 13.74
CA LEU A 234 -0.10 9.77 13.96
C LEU A 234 -0.47 9.72 15.45
N ARG A 235 -1.75 9.83 15.75
CA ARG A 235 -2.37 9.59 17.04
C ARG A 235 -3.51 8.56 16.93
N PRO A 236 -3.62 7.61 17.86
CA PRO A 236 -2.71 7.38 18.98
C PRO A 236 -1.29 6.98 18.53
N THR A 237 -0.28 7.30 19.34
CA THR A 237 1.13 6.99 19.01
C THR A 237 1.40 5.49 19.13
N ASN A 238 0.66 4.81 20.01
CA ASN A 238 0.68 3.37 20.14
C ASN A 238 -0.14 2.72 19.01
N LEU A 239 0.50 1.83 18.25
CA LEU A 239 -0.12 1.17 17.09
C LEU A 239 -1.18 0.12 17.48
N THR A 240 -1.29 -0.23 18.77
CA THR A 240 -2.35 -1.11 19.27
C THR A 240 -3.64 -0.37 19.61
N ASP A 241 -3.62 0.96 19.56
CA ASP A 241 -4.70 1.82 20.04
C ASP A 241 -5.30 2.61 18.87
N VAL A 242 -6.55 3.04 19.03
CA VAL A 242 -7.33 3.75 18.02
C VAL A 242 -8.37 4.64 18.70
N PHE A 243 -8.88 5.67 18.04
CA PHE A 243 -10.04 6.39 18.53
C PHE A 243 -11.33 5.70 18.07
N ASP A 244 -12.27 5.49 18.99
CA ASP A 244 -13.64 5.07 18.65
C ASP A 244 -14.36 6.23 17.93
N ASP A 245 -14.98 5.93 16.79
CA ASP A 245 -15.75 6.89 15.99
C ASP A 245 -17.22 6.47 15.80
N GLN A 246 -17.74 5.56 16.62
CA GLN A 246 -19.15 5.19 16.59
C GLN A 246 -20.09 6.38 16.85
N ASP A 247 -19.64 7.38 17.61
CA ASP A 247 -20.38 8.62 17.86
C ASP A 247 -20.02 9.76 16.89
N GLY A 248 -19.13 9.49 15.94
CA GLY A 248 -18.65 10.44 14.94
C GLY A 248 -17.66 11.48 15.45
N LYS A 249 -17.13 11.38 16.68
CA LYS A 249 -16.31 12.43 17.29
C LYS A 249 -14.81 12.13 17.36
N CYS A 250 -14.35 10.92 17.02
CA CYS A 250 -12.93 10.54 17.11
C CYS A 250 -12.25 10.95 18.45
N ALA A 251 -12.92 10.78 19.60
CA ALA A 251 -12.47 11.36 20.86
C ALA A 251 -11.97 10.33 21.88
N ALA A 252 -12.59 9.15 21.94
CA ALA A 252 -12.29 8.14 22.95
C ALA A 252 -11.20 7.19 22.46
N GLU A 253 -10.03 7.20 23.09
CA GLU A 253 -8.96 6.23 22.79
C GLU A 253 -9.28 4.86 23.40
N VAL A 254 -9.24 3.82 22.58
CA VAL A 254 -9.50 2.42 22.94
C VAL A 254 -8.50 1.50 22.25
N ALA A 255 -8.37 0.26 22.73
CA ALA A 255 -7.53 -0.72 22.05
C ALA A 255 -8.18 -1.17 20.73
N LEU A 256 -7.41 -1.20 19.63
CA LEU A 256 -7.87 -1.57 18.28
C LEU A 256 -8.63 -2.91 18.27
N GLN A 257 -8.09 -3.90 18.98
CA GLN A 257 -8.65 -5.25 19.08
C GLN A 257 -10.00 -5.33 19.81
N THR A 258 -10.43 -4.26 20.49
CA THR A 258 -11.76 -4.21 21.12
C THR A 258 -12.86 -3.83 20.12
N LEU A 259 -12.49 -3.17 19.02
CA LEU A 259 -13.41 -2.77 17.96
C LEU A 259 -13.39 -3.76 16.79
N VAL A 260 -12.20 -4.15 16.34
CA VAL A 260 -11.98 -5.01 15.15
C VAL A 260 -10.76 -5.90 15.34
N ASP A 261 -10.78 -7.13 14.82
CA ASP A 261 -9.58 -7.97 14.77
C ASP A 261 -8.69 -7.54 13.60
N ALA A 262 -7.83 -6.56 13.86
CA ALA A 262 -6.99 -5.91 12.87
C ALA A 262 -5.57 -5.68 13.42
N THR A 263 -4.67 -5.27 12.55
CA THR A 263 -3.31 -4.90 12.95
C THR A 263 -2.86 -3.69 12.17
N LEU A 264 -2.39 -2.67 12.90
CA LEU A 264 -1.76 -1.50 12.32
C LEU A 264 -0.24 -1.70 12.33
N THR A 265 0.36 -1.69 11.15
CA THR A 265 1.82 -1.73 10.99
C THR A 265 2.34 -0.39 10.50
N LYS A 266 3.55 -0.02 10.90
CA LYS A 266 4.24 1.21 10.50
C LYS A 266 5.50 0.86 9.74
N THR A 267 5.71 1.48 8.59
CA THR A 267 6.99 1.38 7.86
C THR A 267 8.07 2.12 8.63
N GLU A 268 9.19 1.47 8.93
CA GLU A 268 10.34 2.15 9.54
C GLU A 268 10.94 3.15 8.56
N THR A 269 10.76 4.44 8.82
CA THR A 269 11.60 5.45 8.20
C THR A 269 12.85 5.62 9.05
N GLU A 270 14.02 5.25 8.55
CA GLU A 270 15.27 5.57 9.23
C GLU A 270 15.37 7.09 9.44
N ALA A 271 15.79 7.52 10.63
CA ALA A 271 15.85 8.92 11.07
C ALA A 271 16.73 9.85 10.18
N THR A 272 17.39 9.29 9.16
CA THR A 272 18.25 10.00 8.20
C THR A 272 17.58 10.22 6.84
N GLN A 273 16.44 9.57 6.54
CA GLN A 273 15.68 9.82 5.32
C GLN A 273 14.47 10.71 5.63
N LYS A 274 14.27 11.76 4.84
CA LYS A 274 13.15 12.72 4.93
C LYS A 274 11.77 12.12 4.59
N GLY A 275 11.58 10.81 4.77
CA GLY A 275 10.35 10.09 4.45
C GLY A 275 9.39 10.05 5.65
N GLN A 276 8.09 10.14 5.40
CA GLN A 276 7.10 9.93 6.46
C GLN A 276 6.69 8.46 6.52
N PRO A 277 6.45 7.93 7.73
CA PRO A 277 6.05 6.55 7.87
C PRO A 277 4.70 6.32 7.19
N VAL A 278 4.62 5.25 6.39
CA VAL A 278 3.35 4.73 5.87
C VAL A 278 2.81 3.73 6.88
N TYR A 279 1.55 3.91 7.24
CA TYR A 279 0.79 3.02 8.11
C TYR A 279 -0.09 2.12 7.25
N GLN A 280 -0.21 0.86 7.63
CA GLN A 280 -1.07 -0.12 6.98
C GLN A 280 -1.95 -0.80 8.01
N LEU A 281 -3.27 -0.64 7.85
CA LEU A 281 -4.30 -1.31 8.64
C LEU A 281 -4.75 -2.57 7.88
N ALA A 282 -4.41 -3.73 8.42
CA ALA A 282 -4.81 -5.02 7.88
C ALA A 282 -5.88 -5.65 8.79
N VAL A 283 -7.07 -5.88 8.25
CA VAL A 283 -8.16 -6.57 8.95
C VAL A 283 -7.91 -8.07 8.80
N LYS A 284 -7.79 -8.79 9.91
CA LYS A 284 -7.59 -10.25 9.89
C LYS A 284 -8.91 -10.97 9.75
N THR A 285 -9.89 -10.53 10.53
CA THR A 285 -11.24 -11.10 10.56
C THR A 285 -12.23 -9.96 10.44
N ALA A 286 -13.11 -10.03 9.44
CA ALA A 286 -14.16 -9.01 9.28
C ALA A 286 -15.07 -8.99 10.53
N PRO A 287 -15.37 -7.80 11.10
CA PRO A 287 -16.30 -7.69 12.21
C PRO A 287 -17.71 -8.18 11.81
N PRO A 288 -18.61 -8.43 12.77
CA PRO A 288 -19.98 -8.84 12.45
C PRO A 288 -20.76 -7.74 11.70
N GLU A 289 -20.55 -6.48 12.05
CA GLU A 289 -21.18 -5.31 11.43
C GLU A 289 -20.09 -4.30 10.99
N ASP A 290 -20.46 -3.33 10.16
CA ASP A 290 -19.55 -2.26 9.77
C ASP A 290 -19.13 -1.46 11.02
N THR A 291 -17.82 -1.41 11.32
CA THR A 291 -17.28 -0.76 12.52
C THR A 291 -16.53 0.52 12.15
N ALA A 292 -16.87 1.64 12.78
CA ALA A 292 -16.18 2.91 12.58
C ALA A 292 -15.02 3.09 13.58
N LEU A 293 -13.84 3.46 13.07
CA LEU A 293 -12.65 3.76 13.87
C LEU A 293 -11.92 4.99 13.31
N CYS A 294 -11.09 5.63 14.12
CA CYS A 294 -10.46 6.89 13.73
C CYS A 294 -9.01 7.02 14.20
N TYR A 295 -8.21 7.69 13.38
CA TYR A 295 -6.87 8.15 13.70
C TYR A 295 -6.75 9.66 13.44
N LYS A 296 -5.75 10.30 14.03
CA LYS A 296 -5.47 11.71 13.82
C LYS A 296 -4.04 11.92 13.39
N CYS A 297 -3.82 12.82 12.44
CA CYS A 297 -2.49 13.34 12.15
C CYS A 297 -2.38 14.73 12.74
N VAL A 298 -1.44 14.92 13.66
CA VAL A 298 -1.21 16.19 14.37
C VAL A 298 0.21 16.71 14.09
N PRO A 299 0.45 18.02 14.03
CA PRO A 299 1.79 18.58 13.87
C PRO A 299 2.75 18.05 14.94
N SER A 300 3.95 17.60 14.57
CA SER A 300 4.89 17.00 15.51
C SER A 300 5.38 17.94 16.63
N SER A 301 5.08 19.25 16.53
CA SER A 301 5.35 20.26 17.57
C SER A 301 4.26 20.38 18.64
N SER A 302 3.09 19.75 18.47
CA SER A 302 2.07 19.67 19.51
C SER A 302 2.35 18.47 20.42
N SER A 303 3.21 18.69 21.42
CA SER A 303 3.41 17.71 22.50
C SER A 303 2.14 17.55 23.33
N ASP A 304 1.89 16.32 23.78
CA ASP A 304 0.83 15.93 24.70
C ASP A 304 0.84 16.81 25.93
N THR A 305 -0.06 17.79 25.95
CA THR A 305 -0.52 18.35 27.22
C THR A 305 -1.99 18.00 27.30
N GLU A 306 -2.27 16.80 27.81
CA GLU A 306 -3.56 16.53 28.44
C GLU A 306 -3.74 17.55 29.55
N THR A 307 -4.31 18.71 29.21
CA THR A 307 -4.93 19.57 30.19
C THR A 307 -6.41 19.44 29.91
N GLU A 308 -7.10 18.65 30.73
CA GLU A 308 -8.52 18.87 31.00
C GLU A 308 -8.71 20.36 31.31
N ILE A 309 -9.21 21.12 30.35
CA ILE A 309 -9.88 22.37 30.63
C ILE A 309 -11.21 22.28 29.92
N GLN A 310 -12.25 22.07 30.73
CA GLN A 310 -13.62 22.41 30.43
C GLN A 310 -13.65 23.79 29.74
N SER A 311 -13.89 23.82 28.44
CA SER A 311 -14.42 25.00 27.79
C SER A 311 -15.14 24.58 26.53
N GLU A 312 -16.46 24.74 26.56
CA GLU A 312 -17.24 25.01 25.36
C GLU A 312 -16.54 26.17 24.63
N GLY A 313 -15.98 25.86 23.47
CA GLY A 313 -15.05 26.73 22.77
C GLY A 313 -14.28 25.90 21.77
N GLU A 314 -14.75 25.95 20.52
CA GLU A 314 -14.19 25.38 19.30
C GLU A 314 -12.66 25.59 19.23
N SER A 315 -11.92 24.67 19.83
CA SER A 315 -10.46 24.68 19.81
C SER A 315 -10.05 24.07 18.49
N SER A 316 -9.70 24.92 17.52
CA SER A 316 -9.12 24.53 16.24
C SER A 316 -7.70 23.99 16.45
N ALA A 317 -7.62 22.82 17.08
CA ALA A 317 -6.44 21.99 17.02
C ALA A 317 -6.28 21.57 15.56
N LYS A 318 -5.21 22.07 14.95
CA LYS A 318 -4.81 21.84 13.56
C LYS A 318 -4.53 20.36 13.30
N GLU A 319 -5.56 19.54 13.24
CA GLU A 319 -5.46 18.08 13.11
C GLU A 319 -6.18 17.59 11.85
N CYS A 320 -5.60 16.59 11.20
CA CYS A 320 -6.24 15.88 10.11
C CYS A 320 -6.88 14.60 10.67
N LEU A 321 -8.19 14.47 10.58
CA LEU A 321 -8.95 13.32 11.06
C LEU A 321 -9.05 12.26 9.95
N LEU A 322 -8.62 11.04 10.24
CA LEU A 322 -8.76 9.89 9.35
C LEU A 322 -9.82 8.96 9.92
N LYS A 323 -11.03 9.04 9.37
CA LYS A 323 -12.17 8.20 9.73
C LYS A 323 -12.23 6.98 8.81
N ILE A 324 -12.29 5.79 9.39
CA ILE A 324 -12.18 4.52 8.69
C ILE A 324 -13.39 3.65 9.05
N SER A 325 -14.11 3.21 8.03
CA SER A 325 -15.16 2.20 8.16
C SER A 325 -14.59 0.82 7.82
N VAL A 326 -14.52 -0.06 8.80
CA VAL A 326 -14.14 -1.46 8.59
C VAL A 326 -15.38 -2.25 8.20
N LYS A 327 -15.34 -2.86 7.01
CA LYS A 327 -16.46 -3.62 6.46
C LYS A 327 -16.72 -4.89 7.26
N GLY A 328 -17.97 -5.06 7.68
CA GLY A 328 -18.47 -6.23 8.37
C GLY A 328 -18.78 -7.40 7.44
N SER A 329 -18.89 -8.59 8.03
CA SER A 329 -19.20 -9.85 7.33
C SER A 329 -20.69 -10.09 7.15
N ALA A 330 -21.54 -9.41 7.92
CA ALA A 330 -22.96 -9.39 7.61
C ALA A 330 -23.19 -8.54 6.37
N SER A 331 -23.73 -9.15 5.31
CA SER A 331 -24.40 -8.44 4.21
C SER A 331 -25.64 -7.75 4.79
N SER A 332 -25.39 -6.70 5.54
CA SER A 332 -26.41 -5.92 6.21
C SER A 332 -26.97 -4.97 5.17
N ALA A 333 -28.12 -5.35 4.63
CA ALA A 333 -29.03 -4.47 3.92
C ALA A 333 -29.52 -3.36 4.86
N PHE A 334 -28.64 -2.42 5.19
CA PHE A 334 -29.00 -1.17 5.85
C PHE A 334 -28.47 -0.05 4.96
N SER A 335 -29.38 0.54 4.19
CA SER A 335 -29.15 1.85 3.59
C SER A 335 -28.79 2.82 4.73
N PRO A 336 -27.66 3.54 4.68
CA PRO A 336 -27.41 4.61 5.63
C PRO A 336 -28.43 5.71 5.32
N THR A 337 -29.52 5.75 6.07
CA THR A 337 -30.38 6.93 6.14
C THR A 337 -29.65 7.92 7.06
N TRP A 338 -28.60 8.53 6.53
CA TRP A 338 -28.04 9.76 7.05
C TRP A 338 -28.58 10.91 6.21
N GLY A 339 -29.88 11.14 6.37
CA GLY A 339 -30.47 12.44 6.07
C GLY A 339 -30.49 13.27 7.35
N PRO A 340 -30.34 14.60 7.27
CA PRO A 340 -30.65 15.45 8.41
C PRO A 340 -32.10 15.19 8.82
N ALA A 341 -32.36 15.13 10.12
CA ALA A 341 -33.71 15.03 10.66
C ALA A 341 -34.51 16.29 10.31
N HIS A 342 -35.03 16.36 9.09
CA HIS A 342 -36.10 17.28 8.76
C HIS A 342 -37.38 16.69 9.34
N GLY A 343 -37.87 17.39 10.36
CA GLY A 343 -39.04 17.02 11.13
C GLY A 343 -40.20 16.60 10.24
N ALA A 344 -40.61 15.35 10.37
CA ALA A 344 -41.91 14.92 9.91
C ALA A 344 -42.97 15.62 10.78
N ALA A 345 -43.57 16.66 10.21
CA ALA A 345 -44.80 17.25 10.71
C ALA A 345 -45.84 16.14 10.87
N ALA A 346 -46.34 15.98 12.09
CA ALA A 346 -47.46 15.12 12.42
C ALA A 346 -48.70 15.58 11.62
N PHE A 347 -49.10 14.81 10.62
CA PHE A 347 -50.45 14.91 10.06
C PHE A 347 -51.42 14.25 11.03
N PHE A 348 -52.03 15.07 11.89
CA PHE A 348 -53.24 14.70 12.61
C PHE A 348 -54.37 14.48 11.60
N VAL A 349 -54.79 13.22 11.42
CA VAL A 349 -56.07 12.91 10.79
C VAL A 349 -57.17 13.22 11.81
N ALA A 350 -57.77 14.39 11.67
CA ALA A 350 -58.97 14.77 12.41
C ALA A 350 -60.18 14.00 11.85
N ALA A 351 -60.69 13.05 12.62
CA ALA A 351 -62.01 12.45 12.39
C ALA A 351 -63.08 13.49 12.74
N GLN A 352 -63.67 14.15 11.74
CA GLN A 352 -64.92 14.88 11.91
C GLN A 352 -66.10 13.92 11.70
N LEU A 353 -66.73 13.49 12.79
CA LEU A 353 -68.07 12.92 12.77
C LEU A 353 -69.08 14.07 12.69
N LEU A 354 -69.61 14.33 11.49
CA LEU A 354 -70.80 15.15 11.30
C LEU A 354 -72.04 14.34 11.74
N ARG A 355 -72.62 14.79 12.85
CA ARG A 355 -74.04 14.62 13.15
C ARG A 355 -74.87 15.44 12.15
N GLY A 356 -75.98 14.90 11.65
CA GLY A 356 -77.05 15.75 11.12
C GLY A 356 -78.03 15.10 10.13
N MET A 357 -79.08 14.48 10.69
CA MET A 357 -80.50 14.54 10.27
C MET A 357 -80.94 14.08 8.88
N VAL A 358 -81.96 13.19 8.86
CA VAL A 358 -83.24 13.50 8.20
C VAL A 358 -84.35 12.65 8.83
N ASP A 359 -85.39 13.35 9.31
CA ASP A 359 -86.75 12.86 9.54
C ASP A 359 -87.45 12.70 8.19
N ALA A 360 -88.13 11.55 7.98
CA ALA A 360 -89.39 11.42 7.25
C ALA A 360 -89.98 10.03 7.49
#